data_AF-A0A5C8UHD9-F1
#
_entry.id   AF-A0A5C8UHD9-F1
#
_cell.length_a   1.000
_cell.length_b   1.000
_cell.length_c   1.000
_cell.angle_alpha   90.00
_cell.angle_beta   90.00
_cell.angle_gamma   90.00
#
_symmetry.space_group_name_H-M   'P 1'
#
loop_
_entity.id
_entity.type
_entity.pdbx_description
1 polymer ?
#
loop_
_entity_poly.entity_id
_entity_poly.type
_entity_poly.pdbx_seq_one_letter_code
_entity_poly.pdbx_strand_id
1 'polypeptide(L)' 'AASLDHAMWFHRFGRGDEWRLYAQESPNATGGRGLSQGRIYTRDGLLLASVAQEGMVRVPRE' A
#
# COMPACT_ATOMS: atom_id res chain seq x y z
N ALA A 1 12.20 -10.37 2.48
CA ALA A 1 11.76 -9.11 1.85
C ALA A 1 12.00 -7.95 2.81
N ALA A 2 12.11 -6.72 2.31
CA ALA A 2 12.27 -5.52 3.13
C ALA A 2 11.59 -4.33 2.45
N SER A 3 10.99 -3.41 3.20
CA SER A 3 10.50 -2.14 2.63
C SER A 3 11.66 -1.24 2.22
N LEU A 4 11.52 -0.55 1.09
CA LEU A 4 12.52 0.41 0.61
C LEU A 4 12.05 1.85 0.84
N ASP A 5 10.80 2.14 0.50
CA ASP A 5 10.17 3.43 0.74
C ASP A 5 8.71 3.27 1.17
N HIS A 6 8.07 4.40 1.46
CA HIS A 6 6.63 4.48 1.69
C HIS A 6 6.15 5.92 1.49
N ALA A 7 5.14 6.11 0.65
CA ALA A 7 4.51 7.40 0.41
C ALA A 7 3.00 7.29 0.67
N MET A 8 2.48 8.27 1.41
CA MET A 8 1.06 8.35 1.73
C MET A 8 0.53 9.75 1.43
N TRP A 9 -0.69 9.80 0.90
CA TRP A 9 -1.46 11.02 0.77
C TRP A 9 -2.75 10.87 1.55
N PHE A 10 -2.90 11.70 2.58
CA PHE A 10 -4.09 11.74 3.42
C PHE A 10 -5.06 12.76 2.84
N HIS A 11 -6.20 12.27 2.37
CA HIS A 11 -7.20 13.10 1.71
C HIS A 11 -8.25 13.59 2.70
N ARG A 12 -8.63 12.76 3.67
CA ARG A 12 -9.70 13.05 4.65
C ARG A 12 -9.35 12.47 6.02
N PHE A 13 -9.94 13.05 7.08
CA PHE A 13 -9.86 12.47 8.42
C PHE A 13 -10.58 11.12 8.46
N GLY A 14 -10.00 10.18 9.21
CA GLY A 14 -10.64 8.90 9.50
C GLY A 14 -10.31 8.48 10.92
N ARG A 15 -11.25 7.80 11.57
CA ARG A 15 -11.02 7.18 12.87
C ARG A 15 -10.33 5.82 12.73
N GLY A 16 -9.39 5.50 13.61
CA GLY A 16 -8.65 4.23 13.60
C GLY A 16 -9.39 3.05 14.25
N ASP A 17 -10.50 3.32 14.95
CA ASP A 17 -11.32 2.34 15.68
C ASP A 17 -12.55 1.86 14.87
N GLU A 18 -12.69 2.32 13.63
CA GLU A 18 -13.73 1.89 12.72
C GLU A 18 -13.15 1.05 11.58
N TRP A 19 -13.98 0.19 11.00
CA TRP A 19 -13.59 -0.60 9.84
C TRP A 19 -13.19 0.26 8.65
N ARG A 20 -12.09 -0.13 8.02
CA ARG A 20 -11.57 0.44 6.77
C ARG A 20 -11.30 -0.66 5.76
N LEU A 21 -11.64 -0.40 4.50
CA LEU A 21 -11.21 -1.25 3.38
C LEU A 21 -9.85 -0.75 2.90
N TYR A 22 -8.84 -1.62 2.91
CA TYR A 22 -7.56 -1.32 2.26
C TYR A 22 -7.42 -2.14 0.97
N ALA A 23 -7.79 -1.53 -0.15
CA ALA A 23 -7.71 -2.14 -1.46
C ALA A 23 -6.30 -1.96 -2.03
N GLN A 24 -5.63 -3.07 -2.34
CA GLN A 24 -4.22 -3.08 -2.76
C GLN A 24 -4.05 -3.76 -4.11
N GLU A 25 -3.10 -3.26 -4.89
CA GLU A 25 -2.66 -3.83 -6.16
C GLU A 25 -1.13 -3.78 -6.28
N SER A 26 -0.57 -4.60 -7.17
CA SER A 26 0.87 -4.67 -7.44
C SER A 26 1.11 -4.62 -8.94
N PRO A 27 1.23 -3.42 -9.55
CA PRO A 27 1.31 -3.28 -11.00
C PRO A 27 2.62 -3.79 -11.61
N ASN A 28 3.72 -3.89 -10.83
CA ASN A 28 5.00 -4.36 -11.34
C ASN A 28 5.86 -5.01 -10.26
N ALA A 29 6.61 -6.04 -10.65
CA ALA A 29 7.71 -6.59 -9.89
C ALA A 29 8.86 -6.98 -10.82
N THR A 30 10.03 -6.40 -10.61
CA THR A 30 11.23 -6.64 -11.41
C THR A 30 12.51 -6.28 -10.65
N GLY A 31 13.65 -6.84 -11.05
CA GLY A 31 14.95 -6.49 -10.47
C GLY A 31 15.07 -6.73 -8.96
N GLY A 32 14.33 -7.69 -8.42
CA GLY A 32 14.28 -7.97 -6.99
C GLY A 32 13.50 -6.94 -6.17
N ARG A 33 12.61 -6.18 -6.80
CA ARG A 33 11.71 -5.20 -6.19
C ARG A 33 10.27 -5.41 -6.64
N GLY A 34 9.32 -4.97 -5.83
CA GLY A 34 7.90 -4.94 -6.14
C GLY A 34 7.30 -3.59 -5.77
N LEU A 35 6.55 -3.00 -6.70
CA LEU A 35 5.76 -1.81 -6.47
C LEU A 35 4.35 -2.22 -6.04
N SER A 36 3.90 -1.70 -4.91
CA SER A 36 2.53 -1.83 -4.43
C SER A 36 1.85 -0.46 -4.35
N GLN A 37 0.58 -0.43 -4.70
CA GLN A 37 -0.29 0.72 -4.53
C GLN A 37 -1.51 0.33 -3.70
N GLY A 38 -2.01 1.26 -2.90
CA GLY A 38 -3.13 1.02 -2.02
C GLY A 38 -4.07 2.22 -1.89
N ARG A 39 -5.34 1.94 -1.62
CA ARG A 39 -6.38 2.94 -1.37
C ARG A 39 -7.18 2.52 -0.14
N ILE A 40 -7.30 3.42 0.83
CA ILE A 40 -7.98 3.18 2.11
C ILE A 40 -9.34 3.88 2.09
N TYR A 41 -10.41 3.13 2.31
CA TYR A 41 -11.77 3.64 2.30
C TYR A 41 -12.49 3.42 3.63
N THR A 42 -13.43 4.30 3.95
CA THR A 42 -14.46 4.02 4.97
C THR A 42 -15.47 2.99 4.46
N ARG A 43 -16.33 2.50 5.36
CA ARG A 43 -17.39 1.53 5.02
C ARG A 43 -18.42 2.09 4.02
N ASP A 44 -18.70 3.39 4.10
CA ASP A 44 -19.57 4.14 3.19
C ASP A 44 -18.84 4.58 1.89
N GLY A 45 -17.57 4.18 1.70
CA GLY A 45 -16.85 4.35 0.44
C GLY A 45 -16.06 5.64 0.29
N LEU A 46 -15.91 6.44 1.35
CA LEU A 46 -15.07 7.65 1.32
C LEU A 46 -13.59 7.26 1.25
N LEU A 47 -12.87 7.79 0.25
CA LEU A 47 -11.42 7.62 0.14
C LEU A 47 -10.69 8.47 1.20
N LEU A 48 -10.07 7.81 2.16
CA LEU A 48 -9.30 8.44 3.23
C LEU A 48 -7.86 8.72 2.82
N ALA A 49 -7.20 7.74 2.21
CA ALA A 49 -5.80 7.85 1.86
C ALA A 49 -5.41 7.01 0.63
N SER A 50 -4.38 7.46 -0.06
CA SER A 50 -3.68 6.69 -1.10
C SER A 50 -2.26 6.36 -0.61
N VAL A 51 -1.78 5.19 -0.98
CA VAL A 51 -0.47 4.65 -0.57
C VAL A 51 0.27 4.17 -1.80
N ALA A 52 1.57 4.44 -1.85
CA ALA A 52 2.52 3.80 -2.75
C ALA A 52 3.73 3.32 -1.94
N GLN A 53 4.22 2.13 -2.26
CA GLN A 53 5.38 1.54 -1.60
C GLN A 53 6.15 0.64 -2.57
N GLU A 54 7.46 0.80 -2.61
CA GLU A 54 8.38 -0.17 -3.19
C GLU A 54 9.01 -1.02 -2.07
N GLY A 55 9.06 -2.33 -2.30
CA GLY A 55 9.72 -3.29 -1.42
C GLY A 55 10.74 -4.13 -2.17
N MET A 56 11.82 -4.51 -1.49
CA MET A 56 12.73 -5.55 -1.95
C MET A 56 12.07 -6.93 -1.81
N VAL A 57 11.92 -7.63 -2.93
CA VAL A 57 11.41 -8.99 -3.03
C VAL A 57 12.44 -9.83 -3.80
N ARG A 58 13.30 -10.54 -3.07
CA ARG A 58 14.35 -11.39 -3.63
C ARG A 58 14.10 -12.84 -3.27
N VAL A 59 14.24 -13.72 -4.27
CA VAL A 59 14.32 -15.16 -4.05
C VAL A 59 15.74 -15.48 -3.58
N PRO A 60 15.91 -16.23 -2.48
CA PRO A 60 17.23 -16.72 -2.05
C PRO A 60 17.90 -17.50 -3.17
N ARG A 61 19.22 -17.40 -3.29
CA ARG A 61 20.01 -18.31 -4.13
C ARG A 61 20.37 -19.54 -3.30
N GLU A 62 20.44 -20.70 -3.95
CA GLU A 62 21.05 -21.91 -3.38
C GLU A 62 22.54 -21.69 -3.09
#